data_AF-A0A076HGT0-F1
#
_entry.id   AF-A0A076HGT0-F1
#
_cell.length_a   1.000
_cell.length_b   1.000
_cell.length_c   1.000
_cell.angle_alpha   90.00
_cell.angle_beta   90.00
_cell.angle_gamma   90.00
#
_symmetry.space_group_name_H-M   'P 1'
#
loop_
_entity.id
_entity.type
_entity.pdbx_description
1 polymer ?
#
loop_
_entity_poly.entity_id
_entity_poly.type
_entity_poly.pdbx_seq_one_letter_code
_entity_poly.pdbx_strand_id
1 'polypeptide(L)'
;MSQHDSVTIRCWQYKGETALEDMVLGIDERAVRDGNNVLSSDDFDACLAIVVCRMGPNVFAHLSQVVGHYKGEASCIWDRSQGGGAPEGTAYEIKPISRIHRVPEALIGPESPEGIAMSHRVAVMHYLLDMG
;
A
#
# COMPACT_ATOMS: atom_id res chain seq x y z
N MET A 1 29.61 -14.62 -1.55
CA MET A 1 28.39 -14.91 -2.33
C MET A 1 27.44 -13.76 -2.05
N SER A 2 27.10 -12.96 -3.06
CA SER A 2 26.08 -11.91 -2.91
C SER A 2 24.77 -12.62 -2.62
N GLN A 3 24.23 -12.45 -1.41
CA GLN A 3 22.82 -12.71 -1.17
C GLN A 3 22.08 -11.72 -2.07
N HIS A 4 21.37 -12.22 -3.07
CA HIS A 4 20.30 -11.43 -3.65
C HIS A 4 19.24 -11.32 -2.56
N ASP A 5 19.13 -10.16 -1.94
CA ASP A 5 18.03 -9.87 -1.02
C ASP A 5 16.73 -10.07 -1.80
N SER A 6 15.94 -11.07 -1.40
CA SER A 6 14.71 -11.40 -2.08
C SER A 6 13.72 -10.25 -1.90
N VAL A 7 13.27 -9.65 -3.01
CA VAL A 7 12.23 -8.63 -2.96
C VAL A 7 10.93 -9.24 -2.45
N THR A 8 10.36 -8.67 -1.41
CA THR A 8 9.06 -9.06 -0.86
C THR A 8 7.96 -8.16 -1.41
N ILE A 9 6.76 -8.72 -1.59
CA ILE A 9 5.57 -7.95 -2.00
C ILE A 9 4.54 -8.05 -0.87
N ARG A 10 4.26 -6.92 -0.23
CA ARG A 10 3.28 -6.80 0.85
C ARG A 10 2.14 -5.87 0.45
N CYS A 11 1.01 -6.00 1.14
CA CYS A 11 -0.22 -5.30 0.80
C CYS A 11 -0.65 -4.42 1.97
N TRP A 12 -0.88 -3.14 1.70
CA TRP A 12 -1.44 -2.15 2.63
C TRP A 12 -2.87 -1.85 2.21
N GLN A 13 -3.81 -1.99 3.14
CA GLN A 13 -5.23 -1.82 2.82
C GLN A 13 -5.84 -0.63 3.55
N TYR A 14 -6.37 0.32 2.77
CA TYR A 14 -7.27 1.35 3.28
C TYR A 14 -8.73 0.93 3.10
N LYS A 15 -9.53 1.22 4.14
CA LYS A 15 -10.95 0.84 4.25
C LYS A 15 -11.75 2.04 4.72
N GLY A 16 -13.06 2.05 4.42
CA GLY A 16 -13.95 3.13 4.80
C GLY A 16 -14.21 4.10 3.66
N GLU A 17 -15.01 5.12 3.94
CA GLU A 17 -15.51 6.07 2.94
C GLU A 17 -14.41 7.02 2.42
N THR A 18 -13.35 7.23 3.20
CA THR A 18 -12.20 8.08 2.84
C THR A 18 -11.04 7.30 2.23
N ALA A 19 -11.17 5.99 2.03
CA ALA A 19 -10.00 5.14 1.74
C ALA A 19 -9.23 5.52 0.45
N LEU A 20 -9.92 6.07 -0.56
CA LEU A 20 -9.27 6.58 -1.77
C LEU A 20 -8.58 7.93 -1.53
N GLU A 21 -9.17 8.80 -0.71
CA GLU A 21 -8.55 10.06 -0.29
C GLU A 21 -7.31 9.79 0.56
N ASP A 22 -7.40 8.88 1.53
CA ASP A 22 -6.27 8.44 2.35
C ASP A 22 -5.11 7.90 1.49
N MET A 23 -5.43 7.20 0.39
CA MET A 23 -4.44 6.74 -0.59
C MET A 23 -3.77 7.89 -1.32
N VAL A 24 -4.54 8.88 -1.79
CA VAL A 24 -4.01 10.04 -2.50
C VAL A 24 -3.09 10.85 -1.59
N LEU A 25 -3.54 11.14 -0.37
CA LEU A 25 -2.74 11.87 0.62
C LEU A 25 -1.44 11.13 0.96
N GLY A 26 -1.50 9.80 1.09
CA GLY A 26 -0.31 8.97 1.29
C GLY A 26 0.69 9.04 0.14
N ILE A 27 0.23 9.07 -1.12
CA ILE A 27 1.12 9.25 -2.27
C ILE A 27 1.79 10.62 -2.24
N ASP A 28 1.02 11.68 -2.03
CA ASP A 28 1.50 13.06 -2.04
C ASP A 28 2.58 13.28 -0.96
N GLU A 29 2.34 12.73 0.23
CA GLU A 29 3.25 12.81 1.38
C GLU A 29 4.29 11.68 1.43
N ARG A 30 4.28 10.79 0.42
CA ARG A 30 5.20 9.65 0.32
C ARG A 30 5.18 8.77 1.57
N ALA A 31 4.00 8.53 2.11
CA ALA A 31 3.77 7.75 3.30
C ALA A 31 2.73 6.65 3.06
N VAL A 32 2.91 5.51 3.72
CA VAL A 32 1.87 4.49 3.86
C VAL A 32 1.78 4.07 5.32
N ARG A 33 0.60 3.63 5.74
CA ARG A 33 0.36 3.21 7.12
C ARG A 33 -0.68 2.10 7.14
N ASP A 34 -0.44 1.07 7.92
CA ASP A 34 -1.51 0.16 8.34
C ASP A 34 -1.19 -0.45 9.70
N GLY A 35 -2.13 -1.26 10.21
CA GLY A 35 -1.98 -1.98 11.47
C GLY A 35 -1.47 -3.41 11.31
N ASN A 36 -1.24 -3.89 10.09
CA ASN A 36 -0.93 -5.30 9.80
C ASN A 36 0.54 -5.53 9.46
N ASN A 37 1.15 -4.60 8.73
CA ASN A 37 2.53 -4.74 8.29
C ASN A 37 3.50 -4.20 9.34
N VAL A 38 4.42 -5.07 9.74
CA VAL A 38 5.60 -4.70 10.53
C VAL A 38 6.83 -5.11 9.72
N LEU A 39 7.66 -4.13 9.41
CA LEU A 39 8.92 -4.25 8.68
C LEU A 39 10.10 -4.00 9.60
N SER A 40 11.18 -4.75 9.41
CA SER A 40 12.50 -4.45 9.96
C SER A 40 13.28 -3.53 9.01
N SER A 41 14.43 -3.03 9.45
CA SER A 41 15.34 -2.26 8.59
C SER A 41 15.85 -3.04 7.38
N ASP A 42 15.91 -4.37 7.50
CA ASP A 42 16.40 -5.25 6.44
C ASP A 42 15.36 -5.42 5.32
N ASP A 43 14.09 -5.12 5.60
CA ASP A 43 13.02 -5.11 4.59
C ASP A 43 13.04 -3.81 3.75
N PHE A 44 13.70 -2.75 4.22
CA PHE A 44 13.73 -1.48 3.50
C PHE A 44 14.52 -1.59 2.19
N ASP A 45 14.04 -0.90 1.16
CA ASP A 45 14.47 -1.04 -0.23
C ASP A 45 14.23 -2.44 -0.84
N ALA A 46 13.99 -3.48 -0.05
CA ALA A 46 13.66 -4.85 -0.47
C ALA A 46 12.16 -5.18 -0.36
N CYS A 47 11.30 -4.20 -0.06
CA CYS A 47 9.85 -4.39 0.05
C CYS A 47 9.08 -3.52 -0.95
N LEU A 48 8.27 -4.17 -1.78
CA LEU A 48 7.25 -3.53 -2.61
C LEU A 48 5.91 -3.54 -1.87
N ALA A 49 5.33 -2.35 -1.75
CA ALA A 49 4.01 -2.11 -1.20
C ALA A 49 2.99 -2.00 -2.34
N ILE A 50 2.03 -2.93 -2.37
CA ILE A 50 0.77 -2.71 -3.06
C ILE A 50 -0.16 -2.02 -2.07
N VAL A 51 -0.48 -0.76 -2.32
CA VAL A 51 -1.45 -0.02 -1.50
C VAL A 51 -2.78 -0.10 -2.20
N VAL A 52 -3.81 -0.63 -1.53
CA VAL A 52 -5.11 -0.92 -2.11
C VAL A 52 -6.24 -0.32 -1.27
N CYS A 53 -7.28 0.15 -1.95
CA CYS A 53 -8.54 0.49 -1.32
C CYS A 53 -9.73 -0.02 -2.15
N ARG A 54 -10.87 -0.21 -1.47
CA ARG A 54 -12.13 -0.60 -2.11
C ARG A 54 -13.15 0.50 -1.91
N MET A 55 -13.69 1.02 -3.02
CA MET A 55 -14.73 2.03 -3.07
C MET A 55 -15.96 1.44 -3.76
N GLY A 56 -16.91 0.94 -2.95
CA GLY A 56 -18.04 0.16 -3.46
C GLY A 56 -17.56 -1.07 -4.27
N PRO A 57 -17.97 -1.24 -5.53
CA PRO A 57 -17.53 -2.37 -6.37
C PRO A 57 -16.13 -2.17 -6.97
N ASN A 58 -15.51 -1.00 -6.78
CA ASN A 58 -14.25 -0.67 -7.43
C ASN A 58 -13.08 -0.90 -6.48
N VAL A 59 -12.02 -1.51 -7.01
CA VAL A 59 -10.74 -1.63 -6.32
C VAL A 59 -9.76 -0.69 -7.00
N PHE A 60 -9.07 0.12 -6.19
CA PHE A 60 -8.00 1.00 -6.63
C PHE A 60 -6.71 0.58 -5.95
N ALA A 61 -5.60 0.65 -6.67
CA ALA A 61 -4.29 0.40 -6.09
C ALA A 61 -3.18 1.19 -6.78
N HIS A 62 -2.07 1.35 -6.07
CA HIS A 62 -0.79 1.74 -6.64
C HIS A 62 0.33 0.87 -6.08
N LEU A 63 1.47 0.89 -6.76
CA LEU A 63 2.68 0.21 -6.36
C LEU A 63 3.71 1.23 -5.86
N SER A 64 4.38 0.91 -4.76
CA SER A 64 5.48 1.69 -4.20
C SER A 64 6.58 0.80 -3.67
N GLN A 65 7.78 1.35 -3.49
CA GLN A 65 8.84 0.73 -2.69
C GLN A 65 8.82 1.32 -1.28
N VAL A 66 8.97 0.50 -0.24
CA VAL A 66 9.16 0.98 1.13
C VAL A 66 10.64 1.22 1.39
N VAL A 67 11.00 2.43 1.83
CA VAL A 67 12.40 2.86 1.95
C VAL A 67 12.83 3.19 3.37
N GLY A 68 11.89 3.18 4.31
CA GLY A 68 12.20 3.45 5.71
C GLY A 68 10.97 3.74 6.56
N HIS A 69 11.21 4.15 7.80
CA HIS A 69 10.17 4.73 8.65
C HIS A 69 9.83 6.15 8.19
N TYR A 70 8.53 6.47 8.19
CA TYR A 70 8.09 7.82 7.93
C TYR A 70 8.55 8.75 9.05
N LYS A 71 9.15 9.90 8.69
CA LYS A 71 9.75 10.84 9.66
C LYS A 71 8.83 12.01 10.02
N GLY A 72 7.77 12.22 9.26
CA GLY A 72 6.78 13.26 9.53
C GLY A 72 5.72 12.81 10.53
N GLU A 73 4.76 13.69 10.78
CA GLU A 73 3.64 13.41 11.67
C GLU A 73 2.49 12.79 10.88
N ALA A 74 2.22 11.50 11.08
CA ALA A 74 1.18 10.77 10.33
C ALA A 74 -0.24 11.34 10.53
N SER A 75 -0.51 11.97 11.68
CA SER A 75 -1.78 12.67 11.95
C SER A 75 -1.99 13.90 11.08
N CYS A 76 -0.93 14.49 10.52
CA CYS A 76 -1.05 15.61 9.57
C CYS A 76 -1.45 15.13 8.17
N ILE A 77 -1.23 13.85 7.84
CA ILE A 77 -1.61 13.25 6.55
C ILE A 77 -3.03 12.71 6.66
N TRP A 78 -3.24 11.79 7.61
CA TRP A 78 -4.51 11.10 7.79
C TRP A 78 -5.22 11.65 9.01
N ASP A 79 -5.81 12.83 8.85
CA ASP A 79 -6.63 13.41 9.91
C ASP A 79 -7.92 12.60 10.07
N ARG A 80 -8.01 11.92 11.21
CA ARG A 80 -9.15 11.05 11.53
C ARG A 80 -10.40 11.85 11.91
N SER A 81 -10.31 13.17 12.07
CA SER A 81 -11.43 14.05 12.43
C SER A 81 -12.56 14.05 11.38
N GLN A 82 -12.23 13.73 10.13
CA GLN A 82 -13.19 13.79 9.01
C GLN A 82 -13.78 12.44 8.59
N GLY A 83 -13.27 11.31 9.08
CA GLY A 83 -13.73 10.01 8.56
C GLY A 83 -13.07 8.76 9.12
N GLY A 84 -12.42 8.84 10.28
CA GLY A 84 -11.72 7.69 10.88
C GLY A 84 -10.31 7.45 10.33
N GLY A 85 -9.94 8.07 9.20
CA GLY A 85 -8.60 8.14 8.59
C GLY A 85 -7.91 6.79 8.33
N ALA A 86 -6.66 6.83 7.86
CA ALA A 86 -5.85 5.62 7.71
C ALA A 86 -5.76 4.81 9.02
N PRO A 87 -5.67 3.46 8.93
CA PRO A 87 -5.57 2.60 10.10
C PRO A 87 -4.43 3.01 11.03
N GLU A 88 -4.64 2.85 12.34
CA GLU A 88 -3.55 2.99 13.31
C GLU A 88 -2.47 1.93 13.05
N GLY A 89 -1.24 2.31 13.31
CA GLY A 89 -0.07 1.45 13.16
C GLY A 89 1.17 2.23 12.75
N THR A 90 2.19 1.50 12.28
CA THR A 90 3.49 2.09 11.90
C THR A 90 3.38 2.75 10.53
N ALA A 91 3.83 4.00 10.45
CA ALA A 91 3.94 4.71 9.18
C ALA A 91 5.32 4.49 8.55
N TYR A 92 5.33 4.22 7.26
CA TYR A 92 6.52 3.97 6.47
C TYR A 92 6.65 5.00 5.35
N GLU A 93 7.88 5.40 5.05
CA GLU A 93 8.21 6.22 3.89
C GLU A 93 8.22 5.33 2.65
N ILE A 94 7.58 5.81 1.58
CA ILE A 94 7.45 5.09 0.32
C ILE A 94 7.97 5.92 -0.86
N LYS A 95 8.45 5.23 -1.89
CA LYS A 95 8.68 5.79 -3.22
C LYS A 95 7.62 5.23 -4.17
N PRO A 96 6.62 6.03 -4.59
CA PRO A 96 5.65 5.59 -5.58
C PRO A 96 6.32 5.16 -6.89
N ILE A 97 5.92 3.99 -7.39
CA ILE A 97 6.41 3.40 -8.65
C ILE A 97 5.35 3.54 -9.74
N SER A 98 4.07 3.41 -9.39
CA SER A 98 2.94 3.59 -10.31
C SER A 98 2.01 4.70 -9.84
N ARG A 99 1.14 5.16 -10.74
CA ARG A 99 -0.04 5.95 -10.38
C ARG A 99 -1.10 5.05 -9.73
N ILE A 100 -2.17 5.66 -9.23
CA ILE A 100 -3.37 4.93 -8.80
C ILE A 100 -4.11 4.45 -10.04
N HIS A 101 -4.39 3.15 -10.09
CA HIS A 101 -5.19 2.51 -11.14
C HIS A 101 -6.35 1.75 -10.54
N ARG A 102 -7.45 1.68 -11.29
CA ARG A 102 -8.54 0.75 -10.99
C ARG A 102 -8.09 -0.67 -11.35
N VAL A 103 -8.10 -1.59 -10.40
CA VAL A 103 -7.67 -2.97 -10.60
C VAL A 103 -8.89 -3.86 -10.90
N PRO A 104 -8.86 -4.67 -11.96
CA PRO A 104 -9.88 -5.68 -12.23
C PRO A 104 -10.06 -6.65 -11.05
N GLU A 105 -11.31 -6.89 -10.64
CA GLU A 105 -11.61 -7.77 -9.49
C GLU A 105 -11.09 -9.20 -9.67
N ALA A 106 -11.06 -9.70 -10.92
CA ALA A 106 -10.49 -11.00 -11.26
C ALA A 106 -9.00 -11.14 -10.92
N LEU A 107 -8.24 -10.04 -10.83
CA LEU A 107 -6.82 -10.05 -10.47
C LEU A 107 -6.59 -10.08 -8.96
N ILE A 108 -7.50 -9.46 -8.18
CA ILE A 108 -7.38 -9.34 -6.72
C ILE A 108 -7.53 -10.70 -6.02
N GLY A 109 -8.34 -11.59 -6.60
CA GLY A 109 -8.63 -12.90 -6.03
C GLY A 109 -9.67 -12.84 -4.91
N PRO A 110 -9.75 -13.87 -4.05
CA PRO A 110 -10.71 -13.91 -2.94
C PRO A 110 -10.44 -12.80 -1.93
N GLU A 111 -11.47 -12.40 -1.17
CA GLU A 111 -11.31 -11.45 -0.08
C GLU A 111 -10.24 -11.93 0.91
N SER A 112 -9.27 -11.06 1.18
CA SER A 112 -8.21 -11.29 2.15
C SER A 112 -8.28 -10.21 3.23
N PRO A 113 -8.08 -10.56 4.52
CA PRO A 113 -7.95 -9.56 5.58
C PRO A 113 -6.76 -8.62 5.35
N GLU A 114 -5.78 -9.05 4.54
CA GLU A 114 -4.60 -8.28 4.13
C GLU A 114 -4.85 -7.43 2.87
N GLY A 115 -6.10 -7.37 2.38
CA GLY A 115 -6.47 -6.70 1.12
C GLY A 115 -6.33 -7.59 -0.10
N ILE A 116 -5.10 -7.99 -0.43
CA ILE A 116 -4.79 -8.87 -1.58
C ILE A 116 -4.11 -10.13 -1.08
N ALA A 117 -4.69 -11.29 -1.42
CA ALA A 117 -4.14 -12.59 -1.09
C ALA A 117 -2.71 -12.74 -1.64
N MET A 118 -1.81 -13.35 -0.87
CA MET A 118 -0.39 -13.51 -1.24
C MET A 118 -0.20 -14.12 -2.64
N SER A 119 -1.02 -15.11 -3.01
CA SER A 119 -0.98 -15.76 -4.33
C SER A 119 -1.34 -14.84 -5.50
N HIS A 120 -1.99 -13.71 -5.26
CA HIS A 120 -2.43 -12.75 -6.28
C HIS A 120 -1.55 -11.49 -6.36
N ARG A 121 -0.70 -11.23 -5.35
CA ARG A 121 0.12 -10.01 -5.29
C ARG A 121 1.04 -9.84 -6.49
N VAL A 122 1.65 -10.92 -6.97
CA VAL A 122 2.54 -10.88 -8.15
C VAL A 122 1.76 -10.46 -9.40
N ALA A 123 0.56 -11.00 -9.61
CA ALA A 123 -0.28 -10.64 -10.75
C ALA A 123 -0.71 -9.17 -10.70
N VAL A 124 -1.09 -8.67 -9.52
CA VAL A 124 -1.46 -7.27 -9.33
C VAL A 124 -0.26 -6.34 -9.51
N MET A 125 0.92 -6.71 -9.00
CA MET A 125 2.16 -5.97 -9.22
C MET A 125 2.46 -5.83 -10.72
N HIS A 126 2.41 -6.92 -11.49
CA HIS A 126 2.62 -6.85 -12.94
C HIS A 126 1.62 -5.92 -13.62
N TYR A 127 0.34 -6.04 -13.29
CA TYR A 127 -0.70 -5.15 -13.81
C TYR A 127 -0.39 -3.67 -13.52
N LEU A 128 0.00 -3.33 -12.30
CA LEU A 128 0.31 -1.94 -11.92
C LEU A 128 1.57 -1.40 -12.62
N LEU A 129 2.55 -2.25 -12.91
CA LEU A 129 3.73 -1.89 -13.69
C LEU A 129 3.40 -1.69 -15.17
N ASP A 130 2.53 -2.51 -15.75
CA ASP A 130 2.14 -2.42 -17.16
C ASP A 130 1.26 -1.19 -17.46
N MET A 131 0.54 -0.70 -16.46
CA MET A 131 -0.35 0.46 -16.58
C MET A 131 0.35 1.80 -16.28
N GLY A 132 1.57 1.76 -15.73
CA GLY A 132 2.33 2.90 -15.21
C GLY A 132 3.00 3.77 -16.28
#